data_AF-A0A7L5SVA2-F1
#
_entry.id   AF-A0A7L5SVA2-F1
#
_cell.length_a   1.000
_cell.length_b   1.000
_cell.length_c   1.000
_cell.angle_alpha   90.00
_cell.angle_beta   90.00
_cell.angle_gamma   90.00
#
_symmetry.space_group_name_H-M   'P 1'
#
loop_
_entity.id
_entity.type
_entity.pdbx_description
1 polymer ?
#
loop_
_entity_poly.entity_id
_entity_poly.type
_entity_poly.pdbx_seq_one_letter_code
_entity_poly.pdbx_strand_id
1 'polypeptide(L)'
;MIRRRTALSVSAASALLVCAPLLTACGGTPRAGSAAVLDDGRITESQLQAQVKDVRDAQRGSPRADQLVAASGQLTQNTLIRMIQFKVIERAGQDNGIGVSRRAVQRARAAAEQQSGGAAALRAAYLEQGIAPDQIDGAVRMELTRTALLRKLGVAKVNAVFTRTSKDLAIKVNPRYGSWDDTKGTAVLAKEAWLRTSTASQQPA
;
A
#
# COMPACT_ATOMS: atom_id res chain seq x y z
N MET A 1 -33.65 -35.64 -66.21
CA MET A 1 -34.03 -37.01 -65.79
C MET A 1 -34.25 -37.02 -64.28
N ILE A 2 -35.43 -37.44 -63.85
CA ILE A 2 -35.89 -37.49 -62.46
C ILE A 2 -35.78 -38.94 -61.93
N ARG A 3 -35.24 -39.13 -60.72
CA ARG A 3 -35.67 -40.01 -59.58
C ARG A 3 -34.45 -40.53 -58.79
N ARG A 4 -34.27 -40.11 -57.54
CA ARG A 4 -34.76 -40.68 -56.25
C ARG A 4 -33.90 -41.84 -55.73
N ARG A 5 -33.45 -41.74 -54.45
CA ARG A 5 -33.65 -42.69 -53.31
C ARG A 5 -32.55 -42.47 -52.25
N THR A 6 -32.89 -41.87 -51.10
CA THR A 6 -33.27 -42.45 -49.79
C THR A 6 -32.09 -42.80 -48.87
N ALA A 7 -32.25 -42.31 -47.63
CA ALA A 7 -31.41 -42.36 -46.44
C ALA A 7 -30.87 -43.75 -46.05
N LEU A 8 -29.78 -43.74 -45.27
CA LEU A 8 -29.55 -44.62 -44.12
C LEU A 8 -28.55 -43.94 -43.16
N SER A 9 -29.04 -43.68 -41.96
CA SER A 9 -28.29 -43.22 -40.79
C SER A 9 -27.59 -44.41 -40.15
N VAL A 10 -26.30 -44.30 -39.83
CA VAL A 10 -25.65 -45.16 -38.83
C VAL A 10 -24.84 -44.28 -37.89
N SER A 11 -25.31 -44.27 -36.65
CA SER A 11 -24.67 -43.72 -35.48
C SER A 11 -23.34 -44.42 -35.21
N ALA A 12 -22.27 -43.65 -35.03
CA ALA A 12 -21.11 -44.08 -34.26
C ALA A 12 -20.84 -43.00 -33.20
N ALA A 13 -21.30 -43.30 -31.99
CA ALA A 13 -21.02 -42.53 -30.80
C ALA A 13 -19.54 -42.71 -30.43
N SER A 14 -18.76 -41.64 -30.59
CA SER A 14 -17.42 -41.55 -29.99
C SER A 14 -17.52 -40.58 -28.82
N ALA A 15 -17.82 -41.15 -27.65
CA ALA A 15 -17.70 -40.47 -26.36
C ALA A 15 -16.22 -40.18 -26.10
N LEU A 16 -15.76 -39.01 -26.54
CA LEU A 16 -14.49 -38.45 -26.08
C LEU A 16 -14.72 -37.96 -24.64
N LEU A 17 -14.33 -38.81 -23.69
CA LEU A 17 -13.99 -38.44 -22.32
C LEU A 17 -12.89 -37.37 -22.38
N VAL A 18 -13.30 -36.11 -22.51
CA VAL A 18 -12.44 -34.97 -22.17
C VAL A 18 -12.39 -34.94 -20.66
N CYS A 19 -11.37 -35.58 -20.10
CA CYS A 19 -10.87 -35.22 -18.77
C CYS A 19 -10.39 -33.77 -18.86
N ALA A 20 -11.31 -32.82 -18.69
CA ALA A 20 -10.93 -31.47 -18.37
C ALA A 20 -10.15 -31.54 -17.05
N PRO A 21 -8.87 -31.13 -16.99
CA PRO A 21 -8.24 -30.91 -15.71
C PRO A 21 -9.05 -29.79 -15.06
N LEU A 22 -9.89 -30.15 -14.10
CA LEU A 22 -10.42 -29.20 -13.13
C LEU A 22 -9.21 -28.60 -12.46
N LEU A 23 -8.79 -27.42 -12.92
CA LEU A 23 -7.88 -26.54 -12.21
C LEU A 23 -8.58 -26.18 -10.91
N THR A 24 -8.39 -27.03 -9.91
CA THR A 24 -8.66 -26.73 -8.51
C THR A 24 -7.73 -25.59 -8.13
N ALA A 25 -8.16 -24.35 -8.40
CA ALA A 25 -7.60 -23.15 -7.79
C ALA A 25 -8.01 -23.15 -6.30
N CYS A 26 -7.47 -24.11 -5.56
CA CYS A 26 -7.62 -24.19 -4.11
C CYS A 26 -6.73 -23.11 -3.49
N GLY A 27 -7.37 -22.10 -2.92
CA GLY A 27 -6.99 -21.55 -1.63
C GLY A 27 -5.68 -20.76 -1.53
N GLY A 28 -5.79 -19.43 -1.65
CA GLY A 28 -5.21 -18.54 -0.65
C GLY A 28 -3.70 -18.26 -0.69
N THR A 29 -2.91 -18.80 -1.61
CA THR A 29 -1.50 -18.43 -1.74
C THR A 29 -1.33 -17.17 -2.58
N PRO A 30 -0.52 -16.18 -2.14
CA PRO A 30 -0.16 -15.06 -3.01
C PRO A 30 0.55 -15.62 -4.26
N ARG A 31 0.03 -15.26 -5.44
CA ARG A 31 0.56 -15.67 -6.75
C ARG A 31 2.06 -15.38 -6.82
N ALA A 32 2.84 -16.28 -7.43
CA ALA A 32 4.27 -16.11 -7.65
C ALA A 32 4.60 -14.68 -8.12
N GLY A 33 5.59 -14.05 -7.48
CA GLY A 33 5.99 -12.65 -7.75
C GLY A 33 5.12 -11.57 -7.09
N SER A 34 4.24 -11.91 -6.15
CA SER A 34 3.46 -10.95 -5.35
C SER A 34 3.96 -10.87 -3.91
N ALA A 35 4.17 -9.66 -3.40
CA ALA A 35 4.48 -9.40 -2.00
C ALA A 35 3.21 -9.29 -1.15
N ALA A 36 2.13 -8.74 -1.71
CA ALA A 36 0.79 -8.79 -1.13
C ALA A 36 -0.28 -8.80 -2.24
N VAL A 37 -1.41 -9.44 -1.97
CA VAL A 37 -2.61 -9.45 -2.82
C VAL A 37 -3.73 -8.73 -2.08
N LEU A 38 -4.51 -7.93 -2.79
CA LEU A 38 -5.67 -7.20 -2.31
C LEU A 38 -6.83 -7.44 -3.30
N ASP A 39 -8.08 -7.23 -2.88
CA ASP A 39 -9.24 -7.44 -3.77
C ASP A 39 -9.21 -6.54 -5.02
N ASP A 40 -8.63 -5.35 -4.91
CA ASP A 40 -8.50 -4.39 -6.01
C ASP A 40 -7.15 -4.47 -6.76
N GLY A 41 -6.29 -5.45 -6.43
CA GLY A 41 -5.02 -5.63 -7.13
C GLY A 41 -3.94 -6.40 -6.36
N ARG A 42 -2.69 -5.98 -6.54
CA ARG A 42 -1.55 -6.58 -5.85
C ARG A 42 -0.40 -5.61 -5.72
N ILE A 43 0.42 -5.83 -4.70
CA ILE A 43 1.78 -5.32 -4.59
C ILE A 43 2.71 -6.42 -5.08
N THR A 44 3.37 -6.21 -6.20
CA THR A 44 4.36 -7.16 -6.75
C THR A 44 5.66 -7.11 -5.96
N GLU A 45 6.43 -8.20 -6.00
CA GLU A 45 7.77 -8.22 -5.42
C GLU A 45 8.68 -7.17 -6.10
N SER A 46 8.57 -6.98 -7.41
CA SER A 46 9.34 -5.98 -8.14
C SER A 46 9.02 -4.55 -7.70
N GLN A 47 7.75 -4.21 -7.45
CA GLN A 47 7.37 -2.90 -6.91
C GLN A 47 7.94 -2.68 -5.50
N LEU A 48 7.87 -3.70 -4.64
CA LEU A 48 8.45 -3.63 -3.30
C LEU A 48 9.97 -3.45 -3.37
N GLN A 49 10.67 -4.24 -4.19
CA GLN A 49 12.12 -4.15 -4.34
C GLN A 49 12.55 -2.80 -4.93
N ALA A 50 11.80 -2.24 -5.87
CA ALA A 50 12.07 -0.91 -6.41
C ALA A 50 12.03 0.15 -5.30
N GLN A 51 10.96 0.19 -4.49
CA GLN A 51 10.88 1.17 -3.40
C GLN A 51 11.98 0.99 -2.35
N VAL A 52 12.33 -0.25 -2.01
CA VAL A 52 13.43 -0.55 -1.09
C VAL A 52 14.77 -0.08 -1.67
N LYS A 53 15.00 -0.31 -2.97
CA LYS A 53 16.20 0.14 -3.67
C LYS A 53 16.31 1.67 -3.65
N ASP A 54 15.24 2.39 -3.94
CA ASP A 54 15.25 3.87 -3.95
C ASP A 54 15.63 4.42 -2.57
N VAL A 55 15.11 3.80 -1.50
CA VAL A 55 15.48 4.17 -0.12
C VAL A 55 16.95 3.83 0.15
N ARG A 56 17.43 2.65 -0.24
CA ARG A 56 18.84 2.26 -0.05
C ARG A 56 19.81 3.17 -0.82
N ASP A 57 19.45 3.57 -2.03
CA ASP A 57 20.24 4.50 -2.83
C ASP A 57 20.30 5.88 -2.15
N ALA A 58 19.16 6.38 -1.67
CA ALA A 58 19.11 7.63 -0.93
C ALA A 58 19.90 7.57 0.39
N GLN A 59 19.85 6.45 1.12
CA GLN A 59 20.64 6.24 2.34
C GLN A 59 22.14 6.21 2.04
N ARG A 60 22.58 5.49 0.99
CA ARG A 60 23.99 5.43 0.59
C ARG A 60 24.54 6.78 0.13
N GLY A 61 23.69 7.63 -0.46
CA GLY A 61 24.04 9.01 -0.81
C GLY A 61 24.04 9.98 0.38
N SER A 62 23.67 9.54 1.58
CA SER A 62 23.60 10.40 2.77
C SER A 62 24.95 10.48 3.49
N PRO A 63 25.30 11.63 4.09
CA PRO A 63 26.43 11.73 5.02
C PRO A 63 26.33 10.79 6.23
N ARG A 64 25.13 10.26 6.53
CA ARG A 64 24.86 9.30 7.62
C ARG A 64 24.57 7.89 7.11
N ALA A 65 25.14 7.51 5.95
CA ALA A 65 24.83 6.23 5.28
C ALA A 65 24.90 5.02 6.23
N ASP A 66 26.02 4.83 6.93
CA ASP A 66 26.23 3.67 7.80
C ASP A 66 25.19 3.59 8.92
N GLN A 67 24.86 4.73 9.53
CA GLN A 67 23.88 4.83 10.61
C GLN A 67 22.47 4.50 10.09
N LEU A 68 22.08 5.07 8.94
CA LEU A 68 20.77 4.85 8.34
C LEU A 68 20.59 3.39 7.90
N VAL A 69 21.60 2.79 7.29
CA VAL A 69 21.57 1.37 6.86
C VAL A 69 21.48 0.46 8.08
N ALA A 70 22.30 0.70 9.12
CA ALA A 70 22.28 -0.08 10.36
C ALA A 70 20.92 0.01 11.08
N ALA A 71 20.30 1.19 11.10
CA ALA A 71 19.00 1.42 11.75
C ALA A 71 17.80 0.82 11.00
N SER A 72 17.99 0.28 9.79
CA SER A 72 16.89 -0.13 8.91
C SER A 72 16.97 -1.60 8.48
N GLY A 73 17.27 -2.48 9.44
CA GLY A 73 17.32 -3.94 9.24
C GLY A 73 15.99 -4.56 8.77
N GLN A 74 14.86 -3.93 9.07
CA GLN A 74 13.52 -4.36 8.62
C GLN A 74 12.95 -3.51 7.47
N LEU A 75 13.81 -2.83 6.70
CA LEU A 75 13.37 -1.88 5.66
C LEU A 75 12.33 -2.51 4.71
N THR A 76 12.60 -3.72 4.20
CA THR A 76 11.70 -4.37 3.24
C THR A 76 10.31 -4.61 3.81
N GLN A 77 10.21 -5.13 5.03
CA GLN A 77 8.94 -5.38 5.71
C GLN A 77 8.21 -4.07 6.00
N ASN A 78 8.93 -3.05 6.50
CA ASN A 78 8.37 -1.74 6.79
C ASN A 78 7.87 -1.02 5.53
N THR A 79 8.59 -1.14 4.41
CA THR A 79 8.15 -0.63 3.11
C THR A 79 6.88 -1.33 2.65
N LEU A 80 6.79 -2.66 2.75
CA LEU A 80 5.58 -3.38 2.38
C LEU A 80 4.38 -2.98 3.25
N ILE A 81 4.57 -2.90 4.58
CA ILE A 81 3.54 -2.44 5.53
C ILE A 81 3.04 -1.05 5.11
N ARG A 82 3.95 -0.12 4.82
CA ARG A 82 3.60 1.23 4.37
C ARG A 82 2.83 1.23 3.04
N MET A 83 3.24 0.42 2.06
CA MET A 83 2.52 0.30 0.79
C MET A 83 1.08 -0.21 0.98
N ILE A 84 0.88 -1.19 1.87
CA ILE A 84 -0.45 -1.69 2.21
C ILE A 84 -1.27 -0.62 2.94
N GLN A 85 -0.67 0.09 3.91
CA GLN A 85 -1.33 1.19 4.61
C GLN A 85 -1.78 2.29 3.65
N PHE A 86 -0.96 2.64 2.65
CA PHE A 86 -1.31 3.62 1.64
C PHE A 86 -2.56 3.18 0.86
N LYS A 87 -2.66 1.89 0.50
CA LYS A 87 -3.84 1.33 -0.17
C LYS A 87 -5.09 1.39 0.70
N VAL A 88 -4.98 1.04 1.98
CA VAL A 88 -6.12 1.11 2.91
C VAL A 88 -6.60 2.56 3.08
N ILE A 89 -5.69 3.51 3.26
CA ILE A 89 -6.04 4.92 3.47
C ILE A 89 -6.59 5.56 2.19
N GLU A 90 -6.02 5.22 1.04
CA GLU A 90 -6.51 5.63 -0.28
C GLU A 90 -7.95 5.16 -0.47
N ARG A 91 -8.21 3.86 -0.25
CA ARG A 91 -9.54 3.29 -0.38
C ARG A 91 -10.54 3.89 0.61
N ALA A 92 -10.17 4.00 1.88
CA ALA A 92 -11.00 4.63 2.89
C ALA A 92 -11.31 6.10 2.55
N GLY A 93 -10.34 6.82 2.01
CA GLY A 93 -10.53 8.19 1.51
C GLY A 93 -11.56 8.25 0.40
N GLN A 94 -11.44 7.39 -0.61
CA GLN A 94 -12.38 7.29 -1.73
C GLN A 94 -13.80 6.97 -1.27
N ASP A 95 -13.96 5.93 -0.44
CA ASP A 95 -15.26 5.49 0.08
C ASP A 95 -15.92 6.57 0.98
N ASN A 96 -15.14 7.51 1.51
CA ASN A 96 -15.62 8.65 2.31
C ASN A 96 -15.59 9.98 1.55
N GLY A 97 -15.42 9.97 0.22
CA GLY A 97 -15.47 11.18 -0.62
C GLY A 97 -14.36 12.20 -0.34
N ILE A 98 -13.17 11.74 0.06
CA ILE A 98 -12.00 12.58 0.30
C ILE A 98 -11.10 12.57 -0.94
N GLY A 99 -10.92 13.75 -1.53
CA GLY A 99 -9.98 13.98 -2.63
C GLY A 99 -8.85 14.93 -2.20
N VAL A 100 -7.60 14.47 -2.29
CA VAL A 100 -6.41 15.30 -2.04
C VAL A 100 -5.79 15.72 -3.37
N SER A 101 -5.87 17.02 -3.69
CA SER A 101 -5.33 17.56 -4.94
C SER A 101 -3.80 17.66 -4.91
N ARG A 102 -3.18 17.66 -6.11
CA ARG A 102 -1.74 17.94 -6.25
C ARG A 102 -1.33 19.25 -5.58
N ARG A 103 -2.15 20.31 -5.73
CA ARG A 103 -1.89 21.61 -5.10
C ARG A 103 -1.90 21.53 -3.57
N ALA A 104 -2.76 20.69 -2.98
CA ALA A 104 -2.76 20.48 -1.54
C ALA A 104 -1.47 19.81 -1.06
N VAL A 105 -1.00 18.77 -1.78
CA VAL A 105 0.27 18.08 -1.49
C VAL A 105 1.44 19.05 -1.54
N GLN A 106 1.57 19.84 -2.62
CA GLN A 106 2.70 20.76 -2.76
C GLN A 106 2.70 21.87 -1.70
N ARG A 107 1.51 22.38 -1.31
CA ARG A 107 1.42 23.36 -0.21
C ARG A 107 1.82 22.75 1.13
N ALA A 108 1.36 21.53 1.43
CA ALA A 108 1.72 20.85 2.66
C ALA A 108 3.22 20.52 2.71
N ARG A 109 3.79 20.10 1.58
CA ARG A 109 5.24 19.88 1.44
C ARG A 109 6.03 21.16 1.68
N ALA A 110 5.66 22.27 1.02
CA ALA A 110 6.33 23.55 1.22
C ALA A 110 6.27 24.05 2.68
N ALA A 111 5.11 23.88 3.34
CA ALA A 111 4.98 24.19 4.76
C ALA A 111 5.88 23.30 5.64
N ALA A 112 5.94 22.00 5.36
CA ALA A 112 6.83 21.08 6.08
C ALA A 112 8.32 21.41 5.85
N GLU A 113 8.69 21.85 4.64
CA GLU A 113 10.05 22.33 4.37
C GLU A 113 10.38 23.58 5.20
N GLN A 114 9.48 24.55 5.29
CA GLN A 114 9.67 25.73 6.13
C GLN A 114 9.85 25.35 7.61
N GLN A 115 9.03 24.42 8.10
CA GLN A 115 9.09 23.95 9.50
C GLN A 115 10.35 23.14 9.79
N SER A 116 10.87 22.40 8.81
CA SER A 116 12.05 21.54 8.99
C SER A 116 13.38 22.27 8.82
N GLY A 117 13.37 23.57 8.49
CA GLY A 117 14.60 24.31 8.16
C GLY A 117 15.07 24.12 6.71
N GLY A 118 14.20 23.64 5.82
CA GLY A 118 14.42 23.57 4.37
C GLY A 118 14.17 22.20 3.75
N ALA A 119 14.26 22.14 2.42
CA ALA A 119 14.01 20.94 1.62
C ALA A 119 14.98 19.78 1.92
N ALA A 120 16.25 20.09 2.21
CA ALA A 120 17.26 19.08 2.53
C ALA A 120 16.98 18.41 3.89
N ALA A 121 16.66 19.22 4.90
CA ALA A 121 16.31 18.73 6.23
C ALA A 121 15.04 17.88 6.22
N LEU A 122 14.01 18.32 5.48
CA LEU A 122 12.79 17.51 5.30
C LEU A 122 13.10 16.15 4.66
N ARG A 123 13.90 16.12 3.58
CA ARG A 123 14.30 14.85 2.94
C ARG A 123 15.06 13.93 3.88
N ALA A 124 15.96 14.48 4.70
CA ALA A 124 16.70 13.69 5.69
C ALA A 124 15.76 13.07 6.73
N ALA A 125 14.77 13.82 7.23
CA ALA A 125 13.78 13.33 8.18
C ALA A 125 12.89 12.20 7.60
N TYR A 126 12.44 12.33 6.35
CA TYR A 126 11.71 11.25 5.67
C TYR A 126 12.58 10.03 5.42
N LEU A 127 13.86 10.22 5.10
CA LEU A 127 14.79 9.13 4.86
C LEU A 127 15.05 8.29 6.13
N GLU A 128 15.07 8.92 7.31
CA GLU A 128 15.11 8.21 8.59
C GLU A 128 13.90 7.29 8.79
N GLN A 129 12.75 7.66 8.22
CA GLN A 129 11.52 6.85 8.24
C GLN A 129 11.49 5.82 7.09
N GLY A 130 12.54 5.74 6.29
CA GLY A 130 12.64 4.85 5.13
C GLY A 130 11.76 5.29 3.95
N ILE A 131 11.62 6.59 3.73
CA ILE A 131 10.91 7.18 2.59
C ILE A 131 11.93 7.94 1.73
N ALA A 132 12.06 7.52 0.47
CA ALA A 132 12.97 8.15 -0.48
C ALA A 132 12.44 9.51 -0.97
N PRO A 133 13.30 10.42 -1.48
CA PRO A 133 12.89 11.78 -1.86
C PRO A 133 11.72 11.87 -2.86
N ASP A 134 11.65 10.94 -3.80
CA ASP A 134 10.60 10.80 -4.81
C ASP A 134 9.29 10.23 -4.25
N GLN A 135 9.35 9.57 -3.09
CA GLN A 135 8.19 8.99 -2.40
C GLN A 135 7.51 9.99 -1.45
N ILE A 136 8.14 11.12 -1.15
CA ILE A 136 7.63 12.13 -0.18
C ILE A 136 6.23 12.62 -0.54
N ASP A 137 5.97 12.92 -1.82
CA ASP A 137 4.64 13.40 -2.25
C ASP A 137 3.54 12.37 -2.00
N GLY A 138 3.87 11.08 -2.11
CA GLY A 138 2.98 9.97 -1.78
C GLY A 138 2.68 9.92 -0.28
N ALA A 139 3.71 10.04 0.55
CA ALA A 139 3.58 10.08 2.00
C ALA A 139 2.77 11.29 2.48
N VAL A 140 3.03 12.48 1.93
CA VAL A 140 2.27 13.71 2.24
C VAL A 140 0.80 13.55 1.82
N ARG A 141 0.52 12.97 0.65
CA ARG A 141 -0.86 12.71 0.23
C ARG A 141 -1.57 11.76 1.20
N MET A 142 -0.92 10.66 1.59
CA MET A 142 -1.48 9.71 2.55
C MET A 142 -1.84 10.43 3.86
N GLU A 143 -0.94 11.26 4.38
CA GLU A 143 -1.17 11.96 5.63
C GLU A 143 -2.32 12.97 5.54
N LEU A 144 -2.40 13.73 4.43
CA LEU A 144 -3.53 14.63 4.18
C LEU A 144 -4.86 13.88 4.11
N THR A 145 -4.89 12.71 3.47
CA THR A 145 -6.09 11.86 3.40
C THR A 145 -6.47 11.36 4.79
N ARG A 146 -5.51 10.86 5.57
CA ARG A 146 -5.71 10.40 6.95
C ARG A 146 -6.26 11.53 7.84
N THR A 147 -5.63 12.71 7.81
CA THR A 147 -6.05 13.86 8.59
C THR A 147 -7.46 14.32 8.18
N ALA A 148 -7.79 14.29 6.89
CA ALA A 148 -9.14 14.60 6.42
C ALA A 148 -10.18 13.58 6.92
N LEU A 149 -9.85 12.28 6.93
CA LEU A 149 -10.69 11.22 7.49
C LEU A 149 -10.90 11.42 8.99
N LEU A 150 -9.82 11.67 9.73
CA LEU A 150 -9.85 11.97 11.17
C LEU A 150 -10.77 13.15 11.49
N ARG A 151 -10.62 14.25 10.75
CA ARG A 151 -11.47 15.44 10.93
C ARG A 151 -12.94 15.17 10.62
N LYS A 152 -13.21 14.36 9.59
CA LYS A 152 -14.58 14.05 9.15
C LYS A 152 -15.29 13.06 10.08
N LEU A 153 -14.56 12.07 10.60
CA LEU A 153 -15.14 10.91 11.29
C LEU A 153 -14.90 10.91 12.79
N GLY A 154 -13.85 11.60 13.26
CA GLY A 154 -13.33 11.47 14.62
C GLY A 154 -12.48 10.20 14.81
N VAL A 155 -11.68 10.18 15.88
CA VAL A 155 -10.68 9.13 16.16
C VAL A 155 -11.31 7.74 16.28
N ALA A 156 -12.42 7.60 17.01
CA ALA A 156 -13.04 6.30 17.23
C ALA A 156 -13.57 5.70 15.91
N LYS A 157 -14.28 6.50 15.11
CA LYS A 157 -14.89 6.02 13.87
C LYS A 157 -13.87 5.81 12.76
N VAL A 158 -12.81 6.62 12.68
CA VAL A 158 -11.79 6.43 11.63
C VAL A 158 -11.06 5.10 11.78
N ASN A 159 -10.76 4.67 13.01
CA ASN A 159 -10.11 3.38 13.23
C ASN A 159 -11.01 2.22 12.79
N ALA A 160 -12.30 2.29 13.11
CA ALA A 160 -13.28 1.31 12.64
C ALA A 160 -13.42 1.30 11.10
N VAL A 161 -13.30 2.48 10.46
CA VAL A 161 -13.26 2.58 8.99
C VAL A 161 -12.01 1.91 8.43
N PHE A 162 -10.82 2.20 8.96
CA PHE A 162 -9.58 1.56 8.49
C PHE A 162 -9.59 0.04 8.66
N THR A 163 -10.06 -0.46 9.81
CA THR A 163 -10.19 -1.92 10.01
C THR A 163 -11.19 -2.55 9.04
N ARG A 164 -12.32 -1.88 8.79
CA ARG A 164 -13.31 -2.36 7.81
C ARG A 164 -12.74 -2.38 6.41
N THR A 165 -12.15 -1.27 5.96
CA THR A 165 -11.52 -1.18 4.64
C THR A 165 -10.41 -2.21 4.47
N SER A 166 -9.62 -2.47 5.50
CA SER A 166 -8.59 -3.52 5.48
C SER A 166 -9.18 -4.92 5.24
N LYS A 167 -10.28 -5.24 5.93
CA LYS A 167 -11.02 -6.50 5.75
C LYS A 167 -11.66 -6.59 4.36
N ASP A 168 -12.26 -5.50 3.90
CA ASP A 168 -12.91 -5.42 2.58
C ASP A 168 -11.89 -5.53 1.43
N LEU A 169 -10.62 -5.19 1.67
CA LEU A 169 -9.53 -5.38 0.71
C LEU A 169 -8.95 -6.82 0.75
N ALA A 170 -9.40 -7.67 1.66
CA ALA A 170 -8.98 -9.07 1.82
C ALA A 170 -7.46 -9.28 1.72
N ILE A 171 -6.69 -8.45 2.44
CA ILE A 171 -5.23 -8.35 2.29
C ILE A 171 -4.55 -9.67 2.65
N LYS A 172 -3.79 -10.22 1.69
CA LYS A 172 -2.98 -11.42 1.86
C LYS A 172 -1.52 -11.11 1.58
N VAL A 173 -0.70 -11.12 2.64
CA VAL A 173 0.75 -10.90 2.55
C VAL A 173 1.47 -12.21 2.26
N ASN A 174 2.51 -12.16 1.43
CA ASN A 174 3.38 -13.30 1.21
C ASN A 174 4.12 -13.66 2.51
N PRO A 175 4.02 -14.91 3.01
CA PRO A 175 4.56 -15.32 4.31
C PRO A 175 6.03 -14.95 4.54
N ARG A 176 6.85 -14.86 3.47
CA ARG A 176 8.25 -14.42 3.56
C ARG A 176 8.42 -13.00 4.15
N TYR A 177 7.38 -12.17 4.05
CA TYR A 177 7.38 -10.79 4.56
C TYR A 177 6.56 -10.65 5.84
N GLY A 178 6.01 -11.75 6.37
CA GLY A 178 5.20 -11.78 7.60
C GLY A 178 3.70 -11.88 7.33
N SER A 179 2.92 -11.37 8.27
CA SER A 179 1.46 -11.37 8.24
C SER A 179 0.89 -9.96 8.37
N TRP A 180 -0.37 -9.80 7.97
CA TRP A 180 -1.12 -8.56 8.13
C TRP A 180 -2.19 -8.73 9.20
N ASP A 181 -2.37 -7.72 10.03
CA ASP A 181 -3.42 -7.63 11.04
C ASP A 181 -4.30 -6.41 10.68
N ASP A 182 -5.57 -6.62 10.34
CA ASP A 182 -6.47 -5.55 9.89
C ASP A 182 -6.69 -4.44 10.93
N THR A 183 -6.46 -4.75 12.20
CA THR A 183 -6.65 -3.82 13.32
C THR A 183 -5.36 -3.07 13.64
N LYS A 184 -4.23 -3.78 13.70
CA LYS A 184 -2.93 -3.17 14.05
C LYS A 184 -2.22 -2.57 12.86
N GLY A 185 -2.38 -3.15 11.67
CA GLY A 185 -1.71 -2.76 10.44
C GLY A 185 -1.96 -1.31 10.05
N THR A 186 -3.07 -0.71 10.49
CA THR A 186 -3.43 0.69 10.21
C THR A 186 -3.19 1.64 11.40
N ALA A 187 -2.93 1.08 12.58
CA ALA A 187 -2.76 1.81 13.85
C ALA A 187 -1.33 2.36 14.04
N VAL A 188 -0.31 1.72 13.46
CA VAL A 188 1.10 1.99 13.78
C VAL A 188 1.62 3.34 13.24
N LEU A 189 1.04 3.89 12.17
CA LEU A 189 1.46 5.19 11.61
C LEU A 189 1.05 6.40 12.47
N ALA A 190 0.18 6.22 13.48
CA ALA A 190 -0.17 7.29 14.41
C ALA A 190 1.00 7.70 15.35
N LYS A 191 2.11 6.94 15.35
CA LYS A 191 3.31 7.21 16.18
C LYS A 191 4.36 8.10 15.51
N GLU A 192 4.20 8.54 14.27
CA GLU A 192 5.12 9.49 13.62
C GLU A 192 4.89 10.91 14.17
N ALA A 193 5.48 11.14 15.34
CA ALA A 193 5.34 12.30 16.21
C ALA A 193 5.81 13.65 15.64
N TRP A 194 6.29 13.72 14.39
CA TRP A 194 6.72 14.98 13.79
C TRP A 194 5.54 15.90 13.39
N LEU A 195 4.30 15.37 13.38
CA LEU A 195 3.08 16.20 13.25
C LEU A 195 2.63 16.82 14.59
N ARG A 196 3.22 16.41 15.73
CA ARG A 196 2.89 16.97 17.05
C ARG A 196 3.79 18.14 17.47
N THR A 197 4.83 18.48 16.70
CA THR A 197 5.69 19.66 16.99
C THR A 197 5.02 21.01 16.66
N SER A 198 3.69 21.07 16.54
CA SER A 198 2.94 22.34 16.46
C SER A 198 1.96 22.58 17.62
N THR A 199 1.98 21.77 18.67
CA THR A 199 1.23 22.05 19.92
C THR A 199 2.10 21.89 21.15
N ALA A 200 3.09 22.77 21.31
CA ALA A 200 3.73 23.04 22.60
C ALA A 200 4.41 24.43 22.61
N SER A 201 3.68 25.49 22.28
CA SER A 201 3.89 26.77 22.98
C SER A 201 3.16 26.66 24.32
N GLN A 202 3.78 25.94 25.25
CA GLN A 202 3.41 25.98 26.66
C GLN A 202 4.44 26.84 27.37
N GLN A 203 4.15 28.14 27.39
CA GLN A 203 4.86 29.14 28.16
C GLN A 203 4.25 29.10 29.57
N PRO A 204 5.03 28.84 30.64
CA PRO A 204 4.47 28.83 31.98
C PRO A 204 4.20 30.26 32.45
N ALA A 205 3.05 30.43 33.11
CA ALA A 205 2.82 31.50 34.06
C ALA A 205 3.36 31.07 35.43
#